data_AF-A0A140T994-F1
#
_entry.id   AF-A0A140T994-F1
#
_cell.length_a   1.000
_cell.length_b   1.000
_cell.length_c   1.000
_cell.angle_alpha   90.00
_cell.angle_beta   90.00
_cell.angle_gamma   90.00
#
_symmetry.space_group_name_H-M   'P 1'
#
loop_
_entity.id
_entity.type
_entity.pdbx_description
1 polymer ?
#
loop_
_entity_poly.entity_id
_entity_poly.type
_entity_poly.pdbx_seq_one_letter_code
_entity_poly.pdbx_strand_id
1 'polypeptide(L)' 'VVNFPPALYEYVTGELGLALVLVLNKVDLAPPALVVAWKHYFHQHYPQLHVVLFTSFPRDPRTPQD' A
#
# COMPACT_ATOMS: atom_id res chain seq x y z
N VAL A 1 -13.89 -0.75 6.74
CA VAL A 1 -12.97 0.03 7.61
C VAL A 1 -11.60 0.01 6.97
N VAL A 2 -11.00 1.18 6.68
CA VAL A 2 -9.60 1.25 6.21
C VAL A 2 -8.71 1.17 7.45
N ASN A 3 -7.87 0.15 7.52
CA ASN A 3 -6.97 -0.06 8.67
C ASN A 3 -5.66 0.72 8.48
N PHE A 4 -5.75 2.06 8.43
CA PHE A 4 -4.59 2.95 8.36
C PHE A 4 -4.81 4.12 9.34
N PRO A 5 -4.02 4.25 10.41
CA PRO A 5 -4.20 5.30 11.41
C PRO A 5 -3.55 6.63 10.97
N PRO A 6 -4.32 7.68 10.60
CA PRO A 6 -3.73 8.94 10.11
C PRO A 6 -2.92 9.67 11.18
N ALA A 7 -3.36 9.61 12.45
CA ALA A 7 -2.66 10.21 13.57
C ALA A 7 -1.24 9.62 13.76
N LEU A 8 -1.04 8.33 13.45
CA LEU A 8 0.27 7.72 13.52
C LEU A 8 1.18 8.23 12.40
N TYR A 9 0.64 8.43 11.20
CA TYR A 9 1.40 9.06 10.11
C TYR A 9 1.88 10.44 10.50
N GLU A 10 0.99 11.31 11.00
CA GLU A 10 1.31 12.67 11.42
C GLU A 10 2.39 12.70 12.51
N TYR A 11 2.29 11.83 13.51
CA TYR A 11 3.29 11.71 14.56
C TYR A 11 4.66 11.26 14.02
N VAL A 12 4.69 10.22 13.19
CA VAL A 12 5.95 9.64 12.68
C VAL A 12 6.64 10.61 11.71
N THR A 13 5.90 11.21 10.78
CA THR A 13 6.51 12.07 9.75
C THR A 13 6.69 13.52 10.20
N GLY A 14 5.82 14.01 11.08
CA GLY A 14 5.86 15.38 11.59
C GLY A 14 6.71 15.53 12.84
N GLU A 15 6.42 14.77 13.90
CA GLU A 15 7.11 14.93 15.19
C GLU A 15 8.44 14.17 15.24
N LEU A 16 8.47 12.92 14.78
CA LEU A 16 9.70 12.11 14.79
C LEU A 16 10.60 12.40 13.58
N GLY A 17 10.06 12.99 12.51
CA GLY A 17 10.79 13.25 11.26
C GLY A 17 11.26 11.98 10.54
N LEU A 18 10.58 10.85 10.78
CA LEU A 18 10.94 9.55 10.22
C LEU A 18 10.11 9.25 8.97
N ALA A 19 10.68 8.45 8.06
CA ALA A 19 9.95 7.90 6.94
C ALA A 19 9.05 6.75 7.41
N LEU A 20 7.84 6.66 6.84
CA LEU A 20 6.90 5.57 7.10
C LEU A 20 6.73 4.72 5.83
N VAL A 21 6.77 3.39 6.00
CA VAL A 21 6.52 2.43 4.92
C VAL A 21 5.20 1.69 5.19
N LEU A 22 4.27 1.78 4.25
CA LEU A 22 3.02 1.02 4.27
C LEU A 22 3.16 -0.22 3.37
N VAL A 23 3.01 -1.40 3.96
CA VAL A 23 2.92 -2.66 3.21
C VAL A 23 1.44 -2.99 3.00
N LEU A 24 0.95 -2.84 1.77
CA LEU A 24 -0.35 -3.35 1.35
C LEU A 24 -0.21 -4.84 1.06
N ASN A 25 -0.66 -5.68 1.99
CA ASN A 25 -0.60 -7.14 1.89
C ASN A 25 -1.85 -7.71 1.20
N LYS A 26 -1.75 -8.95 0.69
CA LYS A 26 -2.81 -9.71 0.02
C LYS A 26 -3.38 -9.01 -1.21
N VAL A 27 -2.53 -8.30 -1.95
CA VAL A 27 -2.92 -7.57 -3.16
C VAL A 27 -3.46 -8.49 -4.26
N ASP A 28 -3.16 -9.78 -4.18
CA ASP A 28 -3.63 -10.84 -5.07
C ASP A 28 -5.15 -11.09 -4.98
N LEU A 29 -5.79 -10.74 -3.86
CA LEU A 29 -7.24 -10.92 -3.66
C LEU A 29 -8.08 -9.83 -4.35
N ALA A 30 -7.47 -8.71 -4.73
CA ALA A 30 -8.14 -7.59 -5.35
C ALA A 30 -7.82 -7.52 -6.85
N PRO A 31 -8.74 -6.99 -7.68
CA PRO A 31 -8.43 -6.69 -9.07
C PRO A 31 -7.22 -5.74 -9.20
N PRO A 32 -6.33 -5.91 -10.21
CA PRO A 32 -5.14 -5.07 -10.36
C PRO A 32 -5.44 -3.56 -10.38
N ALA A 33 -6.52 -3.16 -11.05
CA ALA A 33 -6.95 -1.77 -11.10
C ALA A 33 -7.25 -1.19 -9.70
N LEU A 34 -7.84 -1.99 -8.81
CA LEU A 34 -8.14 -1.58 -7.45
C LEU A 34 -6.86 -1.44 -6.61
N VAL A 35 -5.89 -2.34 -6.79
CA VAL A 35 -4.58 -2.27 -6.12
C VAL A 35 -3.84 -0.98 -6.51
N VAL A 36 -3.87 -0.63 -7.81
CA VAL A 36 -3.30 0.62 -8.31
C VAL A 36 -4.03 1.85 -7.74
N ALA A 37 -5.37 1.82 -7.71
CA ALA A 37 -6.16 2.91 -7.14
C ALA A 37 -5.85 3.15 -5.66
N TRP A 38 -5.68 2.09 -4.85
CA TRP A 38 -5.26 2.21 -3.46
C TRP A 38 -3.88 2.84 -3.32
N LYS A 39 -2.91 2.40 -4.13
CA LYS A 39 -1.57 3.00 -4.15
C LYS A 39 -1.65 4.49 -4.47
N HIS A 40 -2.46 4.87 -5.45
CA HIS A 40 -2.67 6.27 -5.83
C HIS A 40 -3.30 7.08 -4.70
N TYR A 41 -4.35 6.56 -4.08
CA TYR A 41 -5.02 7.18 -2.94
C TYR A 41 -4.03 7.51 -1.81
N PHE A 42 -3.21 6.54 -1.41
CA PHE A 42 -2.23 6.74 -0.33
C PHE A 42 -1.15 7.75 -0.71
N HIS A 43 -0.63 7.72 -1.94
CA HIS A 43 0.33 8.73 -2.40
C HIS A 43 -0.23 10.14 -2.43
N GLN A 44 -1.52 10.32 -2.77
CA GLN A 44 -2.16 11.64 -2.80
C GLN A 44 -2.39 12.22 -1.40
N HIS A 45 -2.81 11.38 -0.45
CA HIS A 45 -3.17 11.84 0.90
C HIS A 45 -1.98 11.87 1.86
N TYR A 46 -0.96 11.05 1.62
CA TYR A 46 0.20 10.87 2.51
C TYR A 46 1.51 10.90 1.71
N PRO A 47 1.98 12.08 1.28
CA PRO A 47 3.12 12.20 0.35
C PRO A 47 4.44 11.64 0.87
N GLN A 48 4.64 11.59 2.20
CA GLN A 48 5.85 11.03 2.82
C GLN A 48 5.75 9.52 3.06
N LEU A 49 4.63 8.89 2.71
CA LEU A 49 4.38 7.47 2.88
C LEU A 49 4.93 6.69 1.68
N HIS A 50 5.82 5.73 1.93
CA HIS A 50 6.24 4.80 0.91
C HIS A 50 5.31 3.58 0.86
N VAL A 51 4.62 3.36 -0.26
CA VAL A 51 3.66 2.25 -0.39
C VAL A 51 4.28 1.08 -1.15
N VAL A 52 4.34 -0.08 -0.48
CA VAL A 52 4.82 -1.35 -1.03
C VAL A 52 3.64 -2.30 -1.20
N LEU A 53 3.51 -2.87 -2.40
CA LEU A 53 2.52 -3.90 -2.70
C LEU A 53 3.14 -5.26 -2.45
N PHE A 54 2.47 -6.12 -1.68
CA PHE A 54 3.01 -7.41 -1.28
C PHE A 54 1.94 -8.52 -1.35
N THR A 55 2.39 -9.69 -1.80
CA THR A 55 1.62 -10.95 -1.73
C THR A 55 2.57 -12.11 -1.42
N SER A 56 2.09 -13.06 -0.61
CA SER A 56 2.77 -14.34 -0.38
C SER A 56 2.54 -15.35 -1.52
N PHE A 57 1.63 -15.05 -2.46
CA PHE A 57 1.26 -15.91 -3.58
C PHE A 57 1.57 -15.20 -4.91
N PRO A 58 2.85 -14.99 -5.26
CA PRO A 58 3.19 -14.39 -6.55
C PRO A 58 2.67 -15.29 -7.68
N ARG A 59 1.92 -14.69 -8.61
CA ARG A 59 1.51 -15.40 -9.82
C ARG A 59 2.75 -15.71 -10.65
N ASP A 60 2.90 -16.96 -11.07
CA ASP A 60 3.94 -17.31 -12.03
C ASP A 60 3.58 -16.63 -13.37
N PRO A 61 4.47 -15.78 -13.93
CA PRO A 61 4.20 -15.08 -15.18
C PRO A 61 4.03 -16.02 -16.39
N ARG A 62 4.34 -17.31 -16.23
CA ARG A 62 4.17 -18.34 -17.26
C ARG A 62 2.82 -19.05 -17.22
N THR A 63 2.01 -18.83 -16.18
CA THR A 63 0.66 -19.41 -16.10
C THR A 63 -0.31 -18.55 -16.91
N PRO A 64 -1.00 -19.12 -17.91
CA PRO A 64 -1.99 -18.39 -18.70
C PRO A 64 -3.07 -17.77 -17.83
N GLN A 65 -3.53 -16.56 -18.19
CA GLN A 65 -4.75 -15.99 -17.63
C GLN A 65 -5.94 -16.64 -18.34
N ASP A 66 -6.59 -17.60 -17.67
CA ASP A 66 -7.94 -18.03 -18.03
C ASP A 66 -8.97 -16.94 -17.65
#